data_AF-A0A958T0K0-F1
#
_entry.id   AF-A0A958T0K0-F1
#
_cell.length_a   1.000
_cell.length_b   1.000
_cell.length_c   1.000
_cell.angle_alpha   90.00
_cell.angle_beta   90.00
_cell.angle_gamma   90.00
#
_symmetry.space_group_name_H-M   'P 1'
#
loop_
_entity.id
_entity.type
_entity.pdbx_description
1 polymer ?
#
loop_
_entity_poly.entity_id
_entity_poly.type
_entity_poly.pdbx_seq_one_letter_code
_entity_poly.pdbx_strand_id
1 'polypeptide(L)'
;VAILAVTVLVMLAMGWRGGLVVFFSVPLTFALTLFSYYVLGYTLNRITLFALVFVVGIVVDDSIIIAENMHRHFHMKRLPFKQAAIYAINEVGNPTILATFTVIAAILPMAFV
;
A
#
# COMPACT_ATOMS: atom_id res chain seq x y z
N VAL A 1 -6.38 14.70 8.82
CA VAL A 1 -7.35 14.92 7.71
C VAL A 1 -7.13 13.94 6.56
N ALA A 2 -5.92 13.84 5.99
CA ALA A 2 -5.63 12.96 4.85
C ALA A 2 -6.01 11.48 5.08
N ILE A 3 -5.66 10.91 6.24
CA ILE A 3 -5.99 9.50 6.57
C ILE A 3 -7.51 9.28 6.56
N LEU A 4 -8.27 10.16 7.21
CA LEU A 4 -9.74 10.07 7.23
C LEU A 4 -10.36 10.22 5.84
N ALA A 5 -9.87 11.17 5.03
CA ALA A 5 -10.36 11.38 3.68
C ALA A 5 -10.13 10.16 2.77
N VAL A 6 -8.93 9.58 2.80
CA VAL A 6 -8.60 8.36 2.05
C VAL A 6 -9.46 7.19 2.51
N THR A 7 -9.62 7.03 3.83
CA THR A 7 -10.45 5.95 4.40
C THR A 7 -11.88 6.02 3.90
N VAL A 8 -12.51 7.19 4.01
CA VAL A 8 -13.92 7.38 3.59
C VAL A 8 -14.09 7.15 2.10
N LEU A 9 -13.14 7.62 1.27
CA LEU A 9 -13.19 7.49 -0.18
C LEU A 9 -13.02 6.03 -0.62
N VAL A 10 -12.08 5.29 0.00
CA VAL A 10 -11.90 3.84 -0.26
C VAL A 10 -13.08 3.02 0.27
N MET A 11 -13.63 3.39 1.43
CA MET A 11 -14.80 2.72 2.00
C MET A 11 -16.04 2.85 1.11
N LEU A 12 -16.21 4.01 0.46
CA LEU A 12 -17.27 4.25 -0.53
C LEU A 12 -17.02 3.52 -1.86
N ALA A 13 -15.77 3.44 -2.31
CA ALA A 13 -15.44 2.84 -3.61
C ALA A 13 -15.44 1.29 -3.60
N MET A 14 -15.00 0.65 -2.51
CA MET A 14 -14.73 -0.80 -2.47
C MET A 14 -15.52 -1.56 -1.39
N GLY A 15 -16.29 -0.87 -0.56
CA GLY A 15 -16.97 -1.44 0.59
C GLY A 15 -16.08 -1.58 1.84
N TRP A 16 -16.70 -1.97 2.96
CA TRP A 16 -16.12 -1.90 4.31
C TRP A 16 -14.84 -2.73 4.51
N ARG A 17 -14.68 -3.85 3.79
CA ARG A 17 -13.56 -4.79 4.00
C ARG A 17 -12.26 -4.36 3.32
N GLY A 18 -12.33 -3.88 2.08
CA GLY A 18 -11.15 -3.35 1.38
C GLY A 18 -10.66 -2.05 2.02
N GLY A 19 -11.58 -1.16 2.40
CA GLY A 19 -11.26 0.08 3.10
C GLY A 19 -10.56 -0.13 4.45
N LEU A 20 -10.91 -1.18 5.20
CA LEU A 20 -10.22 -1.51 6.45
C LEU A 20 -8.74 -1.86 6.24
N VAL A 21 -8.41 -2.63 5.20
CA VAL A 21 -7.02 -3.01 4.91
C VAL A 21 -6.20 -1.75 4.62
N VAL A 22 -6.70 -0.86 3.76
CA VAL A 22 -6.03 0.41 3.43
C VAL A 22 -5.92 1.32 4.65
N PHE A 23 -6.96 1.37 5.48
CA PHE A 23 -6.95 2.17 6.71
C PHE A 23 -5.85 1.76 7.69
N PHE A 24 -5.53 0.46 7.77
CA PHE A 24 -4.41 0.00 8.59
C PHE A 24 -3.06 0.16 7.91
N SER A 25 -2.98 0.00 6.58
CA SER A 25 -1.72 0.17 5.84
C SER A 25 -1.16 1.59 5.96
N VAL A 26 -1.97 2.64 5.76
CA VAL A 26 -1.48 4.03 5.73
C VAL A 26 -0.78 4.46 7.03
N PRO A 27 -1.40 4.32 8.22
CA PRO A 27 -0.75 4.70 9.47
C PRO A 27 0.46 3.84 9.79
N LEU A 28 0.41 2.55 9.45
CA LEU A 28 1.53 1.63 9.67
C LEU A 28 2.76 2.04 8.84
N THR A 29 2.57 2.39 7.57
CA THR A 29 3.64 2.88 6.70
C THR A 29 4.23 4.18 7.24
N PHE A 30 3.40 5.16 7.62
CA PHE A 30 3.87 6.42 8.21
C PHE A 30 4.66 6.18 9.50
N ALA A 31 4.14 5.31 10.39
CA ALA A 31 4.81 4.99 11.64
C ALA A 31 6.18 4.36 11.40
N LEU A 32 6.28 3.39 10.47
CA LEU A 32 7.54 2.77 10.11
C LEU A 32 8.52 3.76 9.48
N THR A 33 8.08 4.63 8.58
CA THR A 33 9.00 5.60 7.95
C THR A 33 9.51 6.63 8.95
N LEU A 34 8.63 7.17 9.80
CA LEU A 34 9.03 8.11 10.86
C LEU A 34 9.93 7.44 11.90
N PHE A 35 9.66 6.18 12.24
CA PHE A 35 10.51 5.40 13.13
C PHE A 35 11.91 5.21 12.54
N SER A 36 12.01 4.82 11.27
CA SER A 36 13.30 4.70 10.58
C SER A 36 14.06 6.03 10.55
N TYR A 37 13.36 7.15 10.32
CA TYR A 37 13.95 8.49 10.36
C TYR A 37 14.49 8.85 11.74
N TYR A 38 13.75 8.49 12.79
CA TYR A 38 14.18 8.70 14.17
C TYR A 38 15.45 7.89 14.49
N VAL A 39 15.52 6.62 14.08
CA VAL A 39 16.71 5.77 14.29
C VAL A 39 17.92 6.26 13.50
N LEU A 40 17.72 6.74 12.27
CA LEU A 40 18.78 7.24 11.40
C LEU A 40 19.20 8.69 11.70
N GLY A 41 18.51 9.38 12.61
CA GLY A 41 18.80 10.78 12.96
C GLY A 41 18.49 11.80 11.85
N TYR A 42 17.66 11.42 10.87
CA TYR A 42 17.30 12.31 9.76
C TYR A 42 16.23 13.33 10.18
N THR A 43 16.38 14.56 9.69
CA THR A 43 15.41 15.63 9.92
C THR A 43 14.31 15.64 8.86
N LEU A 44 13.12 16.08 9.24
CA LEU A 44 12.03 16.33 8.30
C LEU A 44 12.31 17.64 7.57
N ASN A 45 12.47 17.55 6.25
CA ASN A 45 12.66 18.67 5.35
C ASN A 45 11.63 18.58 4.21
N ARG A 46 11.57 19.58 3.33
CA ARG A 46 10.59 19.60 2.23
C ARG A 46 10.74 18.39 1.30
N ILE A 47 11.97 17.95 1.04
CA ILE A 47 12.27 16.81 0.18
C ILE A 47 11.76 15.51 0.82
N THR A 48 11.99 15.31 2.11
CA THR A 48 11.53 14.11 2.82
C THR A 48 10.02 14.09 3.03
N LEU A 49 9.39 15.25 3.19
CA LEU A 49 7.93 15.36 3.17
C LEU A 49 7.34 14.99 1.80
N PHE A 50 7.95 15.43 0.69
CA PHE A 50 7.53 15.01 -0.66
C PHE A 50 7.75 13.51 -0.86
N ALA A 51 8.89 12.97 -0.43
CA ALA A 51 9.17 11.55 -0.49
C ALA A 51 8.16 10.72 0.31
N LEU A 52 7.77 11.18 1.50
CA LEU A 52 6.74 10.54 2.34
C LEU A 52 5.39 10.47 1.62
N VAL A 53 4.94 11.56 1.00
CA VAL A 53 3.68 11.56 0.23
C VAL A 53 3.73 10.58 -0.94
N PHE A 54 4.86 10.53 -1.65
CA PHE A 54 5.05 9.62 -2.78
C PHE A 54 5.05 8.14 -2.34
N VAL A 55 5.79 7.82 -1.28
CA VAL A 55 5.83 6.46 -0.70
C VAL A 55 4.45 6.01 -0.27
N VAL A 56 3.67 6.87 0.37
CA VAL A 56 2.30 6.54 0.79
C VAL A 56 1.42 6.25 -0.42
N GLY A 57 1.52 7.03 -1.49
CA GLY A 57 0.79 6.77 -2.73
C GLY A 57 1.07 5.38 -3.31
N ILE A 58 2.35 5.01 -3.39
CA ILE A 58 2.78 3.70 -3.91
C ILE A 58 2.29 2.55 -3.03
N VAL A 59 2.51 2.63 -1.71
CA VAL A 59 2.15 1.52 -0.79
C VAL A 59 0.64 1.35 -0.68
N VAL A 60 -0.12 2.44 -0.78
CA VAL A 60 -1.59 2.39 -0.81
C VAL A 60 -2.10 1.74 -2.07
N ASP A 61 -1.52 2.06 -3.23
CA ASP A 61 -1.90 1.46 -4.51
C ASP A 61 -1.72 -0.08 -4.49
N ASP A 62 -0.56 -0.55 -4.03
CA ASP A 62 -0.30 -2.00 -3.86
C ASP A 62 -1.33 -2.68 -2.94
N SER A 63 -1.67 -2.02 -1.82
CA SER A 63 -2.67 -2.52 -0.87
C SER A 63 -4.08 -2.59 -1.48
N ILE A 64 -4.43 -1.61 -2.33
CA ILE A 64 -5.72 -1.55 -3.02
C ILE A 64 -5.85 -2.67 -4.03
N ILE A 65 -4.84 -2.90 -4.88
CA ILE A 65 -4.88 -3.94 -5.92
C ILE A 65 -5.08 -5.33 -5.29
N ILE A 66 -4.39 -5.63 -4.18
CA ILE A 66 -4.55 -6.91 -3.47
C ILE A 66 -5.97 -7.03 -2.89
N ALA A 67 -6.47 -5.98 -2.24
CA ALA A 67 -7.80 -5.97 -1.66
C ALA A 67 -8.90 -6.14 -2.73
N GLU A 68 -8.74 -5.51 -3.88
CA GLU A 68 -9.66 -5.61 -5.01
C GLU A 68 -9.66 -7.03 -5.60
N ASN A 69 -8.48 -7.61 -5.84
CA ASN A 69 -8.42 -8.95 -6.41
C ASN A 69 -9.01 -10.01 -5.45
N MET A 70 -8.78 -9.84 -4.14
CA MET A 70 -9.44 -10.67 -3.12
C MET A 70 -10.96 -10.53 -3.16
N HIS A 71 -11.47 -9.30 -3.22
CA HIS A 71 -12.91 -9.05 -3.30
C HIS A 71 -13.52 -9.67 -4.57
N ARG A 72 -12.86 -9.50 -5.72
CA ARG A 72 -13.23 -10.11 -7.00
C ARG A 72 -13.31 -11.63 -6.90
N HIS A 73 -12.29 -12.28 -6.32
CA HIS A 73 -12.26 -13.73 -6.15
C HIS A 73 -13.31 -14.27 -5.17
N PHE A 74 -13.63 -13.52 -4.11
CA PHE A 74 -14.70 -13.90 -3.19
C PHE A 74 -16.09 -13.80 -3.84
N HIS A 75 -16.31 -12.86 -4.77
CA HIS A 75 -17.57 -12.76 -5.49
C HIS A 75 -17.75 -13.82 -6.58
N MET A 76 -16.67 -14.35 -7.16
CA MET A 76 -16.78 -15.44 -8.14
C MET A 76 -17.23 -16.78 -7.53
N LYS A 77 -17.24 -16.95 -6.19
CA LYS A 77 -17.74 -18.14 -5.44
C LYS A 77 -17.21 -19.51 -5.90
N ARG A 78 -16.08 -19.57 -6.61
CA ARG A 78 -15.54 -20.82 -7.16
C ARG A 78 -14.79 -21.69 -6.15
N LEU A 79 -14.31 -21.11 -5.05
CA LEU A 79 -13.42 -21.75 -4.08
C LEU A 79 -13.81 -21.37 -2.64
N PRO A 80 -13.52 -22.23 -1.65
CA PRO A 80 -13.69 -21.89 -0.23
C PRO A 80 -12.82 -20.68 0.17
N PHE A 81 -13.28 -19.87 1.13
CA PHE A 81 -12.68 -18.56 1.48
C PHE A 81 -11.15 -18.59 1.66
N LYS A 82 -10.59 -19.60 2.33
CA LYS A 82 -9.13 -19.70 2.47
C LYS A 82 -8.40 -19.92 1.15
N GLN A 83 -8.91 -20.78 0.28
CA GLN A 83 -8.30 -21.06 -1.02
C GLN A 83 -8.47 -19.89 -1.98
N ALA A 84 -9.63 -19.23 -1.98
CA ALA A 84 -9.85 -18.03 -2.77
C ALA A 84 -8.88 -16.90 -2.39
N ALA A 85 -8.59 -16.73 -1.09
CA ALA A 85 -7.60 -15.75 -0.62
C ALA A 85 -6.18 -16.08 -1.10
N ILE A 86 -5.74 -17.34 -0.96
CA ILE A 86 -4.40 -17.77 -1.39
C ILE A 86 -4.25 -17.62 -2.92
N TYR A 87 -5.28 -18.01 -3.68
CA TYR A 87 -5.25 -17.90 -5.14
C TYR A 87 -5.22 -16.44 -5.58
N ALA A 88 -6.03 -15.57 -4.98
CA ALA A 88 -6.03 -14.15 -5.28
C ALA A 88 -4.67 -13.50 -4.97
N ILE A 89 -4.02 -13.87 -3.87
CA ILE A 89 -2.69 -13.36 -3.53
C ILE A 89 -1.64 -13.89 -4.53
N ASN A 90 -1.68 -15.16 -4.91
CA ASN A 90 -0.73 -15.73 -5.86
C ASN A 90 -0.83 -15.12 -7.26
N GLU A 91 -2.01 -14.67 -7.67
CA GLU A 91 -2.21 -14.02 -8.98
C GLU A 91 -1.57 -12.62 -9.04
N VAL A 92 -1.71 -11.81 -7.98
CA VAL A 92 -1.19 -10.43 -7.96
C VAL A 92 0.20 -10.31 -7.34
N GLY A 93 0.65 -11.31 -6.58
CA GLY A 93 1.90 -11.23 -5.82
C GLY A 93 3.15 -11.06 -6.67
N ASN A 94 3.25 -11.79 -7.79
CA ASN A 94 4.41 -11.67 -8.67
C ASN A 94 4.45 -10.32 -9.41
N PRO A 95 3.33 -9.81 -9.96
CA PRO A 95 3.25 -8.45 -10.48
C PRO A 95 3.62 -7.34 -9.47
N THR A 96 3.10 -7.39 -8.24
CA THR A 96 3.36 -6.33 -7.25
C THR A 96 4.81 -6.30 -6.81
N ILE A 97 5.44 -7.46 -6.61
CA ILE A 97 6.88 -7.52 -6.27
C ILE A 97 7.74 -6.89 -7.38
N LEU A 98 7.44 -7.19 -8.64
CA LEU A 98 8.14 -6.57 -9.78
C LEU A 98 7.91 -5.06 -9.84
N ALA A 99 6.69 -4.60 -9.52
CA ALA A 99 6.39 -3.17 -9.43
C ALA A 99 7.23 -2.49 -8.33
N THR A 100 7.30 -3.08 -7.13
CA THR A 100 8.13 -2.56 -6.04
C THR A 100 9.60 -2.46 -6.44
N PHE A 101 10.17 -3.50 -7.08
CA PHE A 101 11.55 -3.44 -7.56
C PHE A 101 11.76 -2.36 -8.63
N THR A 102 10.81 -2.19 -9.53
CA THR A 102 10.87 -1.15 -10.58
C THR A 102 10.88 0.25 -9.95
N VAL A 103 10.02 0.47 -8.96
CA VAL A 103 9.96 1.74 -8.21
C VAL A 103 11.28 2.00 -7.48
N ILE A 104 11.83 0.99 -6.79
CA ILE A 104 13.12 1.10 -6.13
C ILE A 104 14.21 1.47 -7.14
N ALA A 105 14.28 0.77 -8.28
CA ALA A 105 15.27 1.04 -9.32
C ALA A 105 15.14 2.45 -9.93
N ALA A 106 13.90 2.94 -10.11
CA ALA A 106 13.64 4.27 -10.64
C ALA A 106 14.03 5.39 -9.66
N ILE A 107 13.86 5.17 -8.35
CA ILE A 107 14.15 6.15 -7.29
C ILE A 107 15.61 6.08 -6.83
N LEU A 108 16.28 4.94 -7.00
CA LEU A 108 17.66 4.69 -6.57
C LEU A 108 18.63 5.85 -6.92
N PRO A 109 18.58 6.48 -8.11
CA PRO A 109 19.48 7.59 -8.44
C PRO A 109 19.31 8.81 -7.52
N MET A 110 18.10 9.08 -7.03
CA MET A 110 17.84 10.21 -6.14
C MET A 110 18.44 10.03 -4.75
N ALA A 111 18.83 8.81 -4.37
CA ALA A 111 19.52 8.57 -3.10
C ALA A 111 21.00 9.03 -3.12
N PHE A 112 21.57 9.26 -4.30
CA PHE A 112 22.97 9.67 -4.50
C PHE A 112 23.13 11.17 -4.79
N VAL A 113 22.02 11.93 -4.76
CA VAL A 113 21.99 13.40 -4.95
C VAL A 113 21.78 14.08 -3.60
#